data_AF-A0A649X6B4-F1
#
_entry.id   AF-A0A649X6B4-F1
#
_cell.length_a   1.000
_cell.length_b   1.000
_cell.length_c   1.000
_cell.angle_alpha   90.00
_cell.angle_beta   90.00
_cell.angle_gamma   90.00
#
_symmetry.space_group_name_H-M   'P 1'
#
loop_
_entity.id
_entity.type
_entity.pdbx_description
1 polymer ?
#
loop_
_entity_poly.entity_id
_entity_poly.type
_entity_poly.pdbx_seq_one_letter_code
_entity_poly.pdbx_strand_id
1 'polypeptide(L)'
;MSKKIVVGKVIVAKAIGILILYIGKIRFVMNRSGGEKNNSKKENQSVIHQSFIYSMTRVKRGYIARRRRKKIRFFGSSFRGAHSRLTRTIAQQKIRALVSAHRDRDRQKRDFRRLWITRINAVIRAKGVYYNYSKFIHDLYKRQLLLNRKILAQIAILNRNCIYMIYNEIIKNEDSKEYLEMV
;
A
#
# COMPACT_ATOMS: atom_id res chain seq x y z
N MET A 1 -42.39 11.37 6.38
CA MET A 1 -41.51 10.24 6.01
C MET A 1 -40.75 10.44 4.67
N SER A 2 -40.50 11.69 4.21
CA SER A 2 -40.09 11.93 2.81
C SER A 2 -38.70 12.53 2.57
N LYS A 3 -38.00 13.09 3.56
CA LYS A 3 -36.71 13.77 3.31
C LYS A 3 -35.52 12.82 3.11
N LYS A 4 -35.49 11.66 3.78
CA LYS A 4 -34.40 10.67 3.64
C LYS A 4 -34.42 9.92 2.29
N ILE A 5 -35.60 9.70 1.71
CA ILE A 5 -35.77 9.00 0.42
C ILE A 5 -35.28 9.87 -0.75
N VAL A 6 -35.55 11.19 -0.69
CA VAL A 6 -35.12 12.14 -1.73
C VAL A 6 -33.59 12.28 -1.74
N VAL A 7 -32.96 12.38 -0.57
CA VAL A 7 -31.48 12.46 -0.46
C VAL A 7 -30.81 11.18 -0.97
N GLY A 8 -31.38 10.00 -0.69
CA GLY A 8 -30.86 8.73 -1.21
C GLY A 8 -30.89 8.65 -2.74
N LYS A 9 -31.99 9.09 -3.38
CA LYS A 9 -32.11 9.10 -4.85
C LYS A 9 -31.09 10.03 -5.52
N VAL A 10 -30.80 11.19 -4.92
CA VAL A 10 -29.81 12.14 -5.44
C VAL A 10 -28.38 11.59 -5.37
N ILE A 11 -28.05 10.86 -4.30
CA ILE A 11 -26.73 10.23 -4.14
C ILE A 11 -26.53 9.10 -5.15
N VAL A 12 -27.55 8.26 -5.36
CA VAL A 12 -27.51 7.17 -6.34
C VAL A 12 -27.39 7.71 -7.77
N ALA A 13 -28.12 8.77 -8.11
CA ALA A 13 -28.02 9.41 -9.44
C ALA A 13 -26.63 10.01 -9.70
N LYS A 14 -26.01 10.65 -8.69
CA LYS A 14 -24.62 11.16 -8.79
C LYS A 14 -23.60 10.03 -8.97
N ALA A 15 -23.77 8.90 -8.28
CA ALA A 15 -22.87 7.76 -8.40
C ALA A 15 -22.94 7.10 -9.80
N ILE A 16 -24.15 6.96 -10.36
CA ILE A 16 -24.36 6.41 -11.71
C ILE A 16 -23.73 7.34 -12.78
N GLY A 17 -23.90 8.66 -12.65
CA GLY A 17 -23.30 9.62 -13.58
C GLY A 17 -21.76 9.58 -13.61
N ILE A 18 -21.12 9.41 -12.45
CA ILE A 18 -19.66 9.26 -12.35
C ILE A 18 -19.20 7.95 -13.00
N LEU A 19 -19.97 6.86 -12.86
CA LEU A 19 -19.64 5.56 -13.46
C LEU A 19 -19.74 5.59 -15.00
N ILE A 20 -20.76 6.26 -15.56
CA ILE A 20 -20.95 6.42 -17.02
C ILE A 20 -19.79 7.22 -17.64
N LEU A 21 -19.35 8.30 -16.98
CA LEU A 21 -18.18 9.08 -17.42
C LEU A 21 -16.88 8.26 -17.39
N TYR A 22 -16.75 7.33 -16.44
CA TYR A 22 -15.58 6.47 -16.33
C TYR A 22 -15.54 5.40 -17.44
N ILE A 23 -16.70 4.80 -17.78
CA ILE A 23 -16.82 3.79 -18.84
C ILE A 23 -16.58 4.42 -20.23
N GLY A 24 -17.09 5.62 -20.49
CA GLY A 24 -16.84 6.34 -21.75
C GLY A 24 -15.37 6.67 -21.99
N LYS A 25 -14.62 6.98 -20.91
CA LYS A 25 -13.19 7.30 -20.98
C LYS A 25 -12.32 6.08 -21.27
N ILE A 26 -12.76 4.89 -20.86
CA ILE A 26 -12.10 3.62 -21.17
C ILE A 26 -12.36 3.22 -22.63
N ARG A 27 -13.57 3.44 -23.16
CA ARG A 27 -13.91 3.10 -24.56
C ARG A 27 -13.22 4.01 -25.59
N PHE A 28 -12.92 5.26 -25.23
CA PHE A 28 -12.13 6.17 -26.08
C PHE A 28 -10.65 5.79 -26.18
N VAL A 29 -10.11 5.06 -25.20
CA VAL A 29 -8.70 4.66 -25.18
C VAL A 29 -8.44 3.35 -25.96
N MET A 30 -9.47 2.56 -26.26
CA MET A 30 -9.31 1.26 -26.96
C MET A 30 -9.55 1.26 -28.47
N ASN A 31 -10.13 2.30 -29.08
CA ASN A 31 -10.40 2.34 -30.53
C ASN A 31 -9.34 3.14 -31.33
N ARG A 32 -8.06 2.75 -31.24
CA ARG A 32 -6.99 3.39 -32.02
C ARG A 32 -5.99 2.45 -32.70
N SER A 33 -6.35 1.19 -32.94
CA SER A 33 -5.50 0.28 -33.72
C SER A 33 -6.29 -0.61 -34.70
N GLY A 34 -5.98 -0.49 -35.99
CA GLY A 34 -6.45 -1.30 -37.12
C GLY A 34 -7.49 -0.55 -37.98
N GLY A 35 -7.41 -0.42 -39.30
CA GLY A 35 -6.58 -0.99 -40.37
C GLY A 35 -7.00 -0.35 -41.71
N GLU A 36 -6.27 -0.63 -42.79
CA GLU A 36 -6.13 0.14 -44.04
C GLU A 36 -7.29 0.24 -45.06
N LYS A 37 -7.25 1.38 -45.78
CA LYS A 37 -7.45 1.69 -47.23
C LYS A 37 -8.41 0.87 -48.10
N ASN A 38 -9.27 1.57 -48.86
CA ASN A 38 -9.12 1.84 -50.30
C ASN A 38 -10.34 2.59 -50.85
N ASN A 39 -10.12 3.69 -51.59
CA ASN A 39 -10.77 3.86 -52.89
C ASN A 39 -10.09 4.97 -53.71
N SER A 40 -9.80 4.59 -54.93
CA SER A 40 -9.19 5.36 -56.01
C SER A 40 -10.18 6.37 -56.60
N LYS A 41 -9.61 7.32 -57.36
CA LYS A 41 -10.23 8.37 -58.19
C LYS A 41 -10.46 9.70 -57.49
N LYS A 42 -9.50 10.61 -57.68
CA LYS A 42 -9.65 11.67 -58.69
C LYS A 42 -8.30 12.33 -58.98
N GLU A 43 -7.90 12.18 -60.23
CA GLU A 43 -6.87 12.95 -60.91
C GLU A 43 -7.20 14.44 -60.86
N ASN A 44 -6.17 15.26 -61.14
CA ASN A 44 -6.19 16.71 -61.31
C ASN A 44 -6.05 17.56 -60.04
N GLN A 45 -4.90 17.45 -59.38
CA GLN A 45 -4.35 18.55 -58.55
C GLN A 45 -2.80 18.57 -58.58
N SER A 46 -2.22 18.11 -59.69
CA SER A 46 -0.78 17.94 -59.90
C SER A 46 -0.05 19.19 -60.40
N VAL A 47 -0.55 20.42 -60.19
CA VAL A 47 0.10 21.64 -60.73
C VAL A 47 0.38 22.75 -59.71
N ILE A 48 0.03 22.61 -58.43
CA ILE A 48 0.36 23.65 -57.41
C ILE A 48 1.05 23.08 -56.15
N HIS A 49 1.33 21.77 -56.10
CA HIS A 49 1.80 21.14 -54.85
C HIS A 49 3.33 20.93 -54.77
N GLN A 50 4.11 21.61 -55.61
CA GLN A 50 5.58 21.46 -55.65
C GLN A 50 6.36 22.54 -54.86
N SER A 51 5.68 23.53 -54.25
CA SER A 51 6.36 24.65 -53.56
C SER A 51 5.94 24.89 -52.12
N PHE A 52 5.21 23.96 -51.49
CA PHE A 52 5.05 23.95 -50.03
C PHE A 52 5.94 22.86 -49.44
N ILE A 53 7.23 23.15 -49.39
CA ILE A 53 8.17 22.40 -48.56
C ILE A 53 7.60 22.46 -47.15
N TYR A 54 7.06 21.33 -46.66
CA TYR A 54 6.76 21.13 -45.26
C TYR A 54 8.03 21.41 -44.47
N SER A 55 8.20 22.64 -43.97
CA SER A 55 9.22 22.90 -42.96
C SER A 55 8.73 22.17 -41.70
N MET A 56 9.26 20.97 -41.46
CA MET A 56 9.15 20.36 -40.13
C MET A 56 9.90 21.29 -39.17
N THR A 57 9.16 22.17 -38.49
CA THR A 57 9.72 23.11 -37.52
C THR A 57 10.46 22.32 -36.44
N ARG A 58 11.78 22.47 -36.40
CA ARG A 58 12.65 21.74 -35.48
C ARG A 58 12.37 22.18 -34.03
N VAL A 59 11.59 21.39 -33.29
CA VAL A 59 11.33 21.65 -31.86
C VAL A 59 12.51 21.16 -31.01
N LYS A 60 13.26 22.10 -30.41
CA LYS A 60 14.33 21.78 -29.46
C LYS A 60 13.72 21.29 -28.14
N ARG A 61 14.34 20.28 -27.51
CA ARG A 61 13.85 19.71 -26.23
C ARG A 61 13.83 20.67 -25.02
N GLY A 62 14.54 21.80 -25.12
CA GLY A 62 14.59 22.85 -24.11
C GLY A 62 14.88 22.39 -22.67
N TYR A 63 14.20 23.01 -21.71
CA TYR A 63 14.39 22.82 -20.27
C TYR A 63 13.78 21.52 -19.72
N ILE A 64 12.90 20.85 -20.45
CA ILE A 64 12.11 19.69 -19.98
C ILE A 64 13.03 18.60 -19.43
N ALA A 65 14.11 18.30 -20.15
CA ALA A 65 15.06 17.30 -19.73
C ALA A 65 15.93 17.73 -18.53
N ARG A 66 16.24 19.03 -18.40
CA ARG A 66 16.92 19.58 -17.21
C ARG A 66 16.02 19.45 -15.98
N ARG A 67 14.73 19.78 -16.11
CA ARG A 67 13.72 19.64 -15.05
C ARG A 67 13.60 18.18 -14.59
N ARG A 68 13.53 17.21 -15.51
CA ARG A 68 13.52 15.78 -15.18
C ARG A 68 14.77 15.36 -14.40
N ARG A 69 15.96 15.78 -14.84
CA ARG A 69 17.23 15.47 -14.14
C ARG A 69 17.31 16.12 -12.76
N LYS A 70 16.84 17.36 -12.60
CA LYS A 70 16.77 18.05 -11.30
C LYS A 70 15.87 17.28 -10.32
N LYS A 71 14.69 16.83 -10.76
CA LYS A 71 13.77 16.00 -9.95
C LYS A 71 14.41 14.66 -9.53
N ILE A 72 15.12 13.99 -10.44
CA ILE A 72 15.80 12.72 -10.14
C ILE A 72 16.97 12.95 -9.18
N ARG A 73 17.77 14.00 -9.38
CA ARG A 73 18.88 14.36 -8.49
C ARG A 73 18.41 14.73 -7.10
N PHE A 74 17.27 15.43 -6.97
CA PHE A 74 16.68 15.76 -5.67
C PHE A 74 16.37 14.50 -4.84
N PHE A 75 15.88 13.43 -5.49
CA PHE A 75 15.64 12.15 -4.81
C PHE A 75 16.91 11.47 -4.31
N GLY A 76 18.04 11.64 -5.03
CA GLY A 76 19.31 10.98 -4.73
C GLY A 76 20.33 11.86 -4.01
N SER A 77 19.93 12.99 -3.40
CA SER A 77 20.86 13.94 -2.78
C SER A 77 21.68 13.33 -1.64
N SER A 78 21.08 12.42 -0.87
CA SER A 78 21.71 11.73 0.26
C SER A 78 22.44 10.44 -0.14
N PHE A 79 22.48 10.08 -1.43
CA PHE A 79 23.17 8.87 -1.87
C PHE A 79 24.70 9.05 -1.88
N ARG A 80 25.41 8.00 -1.50
CA ARG A 80 26.88 8.01 -1.39
C ARG A 80 27.55 8.01 -2.78
N GLY A 81 28.60 8.80 -2.94
CA GLY A 81 29.52 8.72 -4.09
C GLY A 81 28.88 9.03 -5.44
N ALA A 82 29.10 8.15 -6.43
CA ALA A 82 28.59 8.33 -7.80
C ALA A 82 27.05 8.32 -7.88
N HIS A 83 26.38 7.74 -6.88
CA HIS A 83 24.93 7.61 -6.84
C HIS A 83 24.19 8.92 -6.54
N SER A 84 24.85 10.01 -6.14
CA SER A 84 24.28 11.36 -6.03
C SER A 84 24.72 12.31 -7.14
N ARG A 85 25.76 11.94 -7.91
CA ARG A 85 26.37 12.79 -8.95
C ARG A 85 25.89 12.43 -10.36
N LEU A 86 26.00 11.16 -10.75
CA LEU A 86 25.78 10.68 -12.11
C LEU A 86 24.31 10.40 -12.40
N THR A 87 23.72 11.05 -13.40
CA THR A 87 22.25 10.98 -13.64
C THR A 87 21.74 9.61 -14.04
N ARG A 88 22.56 8.82 -14.76
CA ARG A 88 22.21 7.45 -15.15
C ARG A 88 22.17 6.55 -13.91
N THR A 89 23.19 6.65 -13.08
CA THR A 89 23.32 5.87 -11.85
C THR A 89 22.26 6.25 -10.81
N ILE A 90 21.94 7.54 -10.65
CA ILE A 90 20.84 7.99 -9.78
C ILE A 90 19.51 7.38 -10.25
N ALA A 91 19.25 7.34 -11.56
CA ALA A 91 18.00 6.78 -12.08
C ALA A 91 17.85 5.28 -11.74
N GLN A 92 18.92 4.50 -11.88
CA GLN A 92 18.94 3.10 -11.48
C GLN A 92 18.74 2.93 -9.96
N GLN A 93 19.44 3.72 -9.15
CA GLN A 93 19.30 3.65 -7.69
C GLN A 93 17.92 4.07 -7.21
N LYS A 94 17.33 5.09 -7.84
CA LYS A 94 15.96 5.50 -7.57
C LYS A 94 14.98 4.33 -7.75
N ILE A 95 15.10 3.59 -8.84
CA ILE A 95 14.22 2.43 -9.09
C ILE A 95 14.42 1.37 -8.00
N ARG A 96 15.68 1.03 -7.68
CA ARG A 96 16.01 0.04 -6.63
C ARG A 96 15.48 0.45 -5.25
N ALA A 97 15.63 1.72 -4.90
CA ALA A 97 15.14 2.28 -3.64
C ALA A 97 13.61 2.21 -3.55
N LEU A 98 12.89 2.56 -4.62
CA LEU A 98 11.43 2.51 -4.65
C LEU A 98 10.91 1.07 -4.57
N VAL A 99 11.55 0.12 -5.26
CA VAL A 99 11.19 -1.30 -5.18
C VAL A 99 11.41 -1.84 -3.76
N SER A 100 12.55 -1.52 -3.15
CA SER A 100 12.85 -1.96 -1.78
C SER A 100 11.90 -1.33 -0.78
N ALA A 101 11.66 -0.01 -0.85
CA ALA A 101 10.68 0.67 -0.01
C ALA A 101 9.27 0.07 -0.13
N HIS A 102 8.84 -0.31 -1.34
CA HIS A 102 7.55 -0.96 -1.50
C HIS A 102 7.51 -2.33 -0.81
N ARG A 103 8.53 -3.17 -1.03
CA ARG A 103 8.66 -4.49 -0.38
C ARG A 103 8.72 -4.39 1.14
N ASP A 104 9.50 -3.43 1.64
CA ASP A 104 9.80 -3.30 3.06
C ASP A 104 8.60 -2.76 3.84
N ARG A 105 7.67 -2.00 3.23
CA ARG A 105 6.39 -1.64 3.87
C ARG A 105 5.56 -2.86 4.27
N ASP A 106 5.59 -3.93 3.47
CA ASP A 106 4.89 -5.17 3.82
C ASP A 106 5.70 -6.04 4.78
N ARG A 107 7.03 -6.03 4.66
CA ARG A 107 7.92 -6.72 5.59
C ARG A 107 7.85 -6.13 7.00
N GLN A 108 7.76 -4.81 7.12
CA GLN A 108 7.67 -4.08 8.40
C GLN A 108 6.50 -4.58 9.26
N LYS A 109 5.36 -4.93 8.65
CA LYS A 109 4.20 -5.52 9.36
C LYS A 109 4.56 -6.86 10.01
N ARG A 110 5.36 -7.68 9.34
CA ARG A 110 5.83 -8.98 9.83
C ARG A 110 6.89 -8.80 10.91
N ASP A 111 7.82 -7.87 10.72
CA ASP A 111 8.91 -7.59 11.67
C ASP A 111 8.37 -7.05 12.99
N PHE A 112 7.41 -6.11 12.96
CA PHE A 112 6.75 -5.65 14.18
C PHE A 112 6.00 -6.76 14.90
N ARG A 113 5.29 -7.63 14.17
CA ARG A 113 4.63 -8.78 14.78
C ARG A 113 5.63 -9.73 15.45
N ARG A 114 6.75 -10.03 14.79
CA ARG A 114 7.85 -10.85 15.35
C ARG A 114 8.41 -10.21 16.63
N LEU A 115 8.63 -8.90 16.61
CA LEU A 115 9.12 -8.15 17.77
C LEU A 115 8.13 -8.21 18.95
N TRP A 116 6.83 -8.00 18.70
CA TRP A 116 5.81 -8.08 19.75
C TRP A 116 5.72 -9.47 20.38
N ILE A 117 5.76 -10.53 19.56
CA ILE A 117 5.77 -11.91 20.07
C ILE A 117 7.00 -12.15 20.94
N THR A 118 8.17 -11.72 20.49
CA THR A 118 9.44 -11.90 21.22
C THR A 118 9.39 -11.19 22.58
N ARG A 119 8.87 -9.95 22.61
CA ARG A 119 8.70 -9.16 23.84
C ARG A 119 7.73 -9.82 24.83
N ILE A 120 6.57 -10.26 24.33
CA ILE A 120 5.57 -10.94 25.17
C ILE A 120 6.16 -12.25 25.72
N ASN A 121 6.83 -13.04 24.89
CA ASN A 121 7.44 -14.30 25.30
C ASN A 121 8.50 -14.11 26.39
N ALA A 122 9.33 -13.06 26.27
CA ALA A 122 10.32 -12.73 27.30
C ALA A 122 9.69 -12.42 28.67
N VAL A 123 8.58 -11.67 28.69
CA VAL A 123 7.88 -11.32 29.93
C VAL A 123 7.15 -12.51 30.54
N ILE A 124 6.52 -13.35 29.72
CA ILE A 124 5.82 -14.55 30.18
C ILE A 124 6.80 -15.54 30.82
N ARG A 125 7.95 -15.78 30.17
CA ARG A 125 8.97 -16.69 30.70
C ARG A 125 9.57 -16.22 32.03
N ALA A 126 9.53 -14.92 32.32
CA ALA A 126 9.97 -14.40 33.62
C ALA A 126 9.02 -14.77 34.78
N LYS A 127 7.78 -15.20 34.50
CA LYS A 127 6.78 -15.55 35.52
C LYS A 127 6.68 -17.05 35.81
N GLY A 128 7.02 -17.91 34.85
CA GLY A 128 6.98 -19.36 35.06
C GLY A 128 7.72 -20.11 33.96
N VAL A 129 8.41 -21.19 34.33
CA VAL A 129 9.27 -21.97 33.42
C VAL A 129 8.44 -22.77 32.41
N TYR A 130 7.25 -23.23 32.81
CA TYR A 130 6.36 -24.08 31.99
C TYR A 130 5.34 -23.31 31.14
N TYR A 131 5.26 -21.99 31.32
CA TYR A 131 4.29 -21.14 30.66
C TYR A 131 4.94 -20.45 29.46
N ASN A 132 4.34 -20.62 28.28
CA ASN A 132 4.90 -20.15 27.01
C ASN A 132 3.91 -19.23 26.28
N TYR A 133 4.40 -18.49 25.30
CA TYR A 133 3.56 -17.58 24.51
C TYR A 133 2.36 -18.27 23.85
N SER A 134 2.51 -19.50 23.36
CA SER A 134 1.43 -20.23 22.69
C SER A 134 0.28 -20.57 23.64
N LYS A 135 0.60 -21.08 24.85
CA LYS A 135 -0.37 -21.35 25.93
C LYS A 135 -1.08 -20.06 26.34
N PHE A 136 -0.33 -19.01 26.66
CA PHE A 136 -0.90 -17.72 27.04
C PHE A 136 -1.89 -17.16 26.01
N ILE A 137 -1.54 -17.23 24.71
CA ILE A 137 -2.44 -16.77 23.65
C ILE A 137 -3.66 -17.68 23.52
N HIS A 138 -3.49 -19.00 23.63
CA HIS A 138 -4.59 -19.95 23.64
C HIS A 138 -5.59 -19.62 24.75
N ASP A 139 -5.10 -19.37 25.96
CA ASP A 139 -5.93 -19.10 27.14
C ASP A 139 -6.63 -17.74 27.03
N LEU A 140 -5.98 -16.73 26.45
CA LEU A 140 -6.62 -15.46 26.11
C LEU A 140 -7.79 -15.64 25.12
N TYR A 141 -7.63 -16.49 24.10
CA TYR A 141 -8.70 -16.77 23.15
C TYR A 141 -9.83 -17.61 23.77
N LYS A 142 -9.50 -18.61 24.60
CA LYS A 142 -10.48 -19.41 25.38
C LYS A 142 -11.36 -18.53 26.26
N ARG A 143 -10.80 -17.42 26.76
CA ARG A 143 -11.47 -16.40 27.58
C ARG A 143 -12.10 -15.26 26.79
N GLN A 144 -12.11 -15.35 25.45
CA GLN A 144 -12.68 -14.35 24.55
C GLN A 144 -12.06 -12.94 24.69
N LEU A 145 -10.84 -12.84 25.20
CA LEU A 145 -10.10 -11.58 25.30
C LEU A 145 -9.46 -11.24 23.96
N LEU A 146 -10.10 -10.35 23.17
CA LEU A 146 -9.66 -9.93 21.84
C LEU A 146 -8.52 -8.89 21.87
N LEU A 147 -7.46 -9.16 22.64
CA LEU A 147 -6.32 -8.26 22.74
C LEU A 147 -5.34 -8.45 21.59
N ASN A 148 -5.03 -7.35 20.89
CA ASN A 148 -4.00 -7.36 19.86
C ASN A 148 -2.61 -7.48 20.51
N ARG A 149 -1.72 -8.25 19.86
CA ARG A 149 -0.31 -8.44 20.25
C ARG A 149 0.46 -7.14 20.37
N LYS A 150 0.09 -6.12 19.58
CA LYS A 150 0.65 -4.76 19.72
C LYS A 150 0.40 -4.20 21.12
N ILE A 151 -0.84 -4.28 21.60
CA ILE A 151 -1.25 -3.74 22.90
C ILE A 151 -0.63 -4.57 24.02
N LEU A 152 -0.69 -5.90 23.92
CA LEU A 152 -0.05 -6.80 24.87
C LEU A 152 1.45 -6.50 25.03
N ALA A 153 2.18 -6.33 23.92
CA ALA A 153 3.60 -6.01 23.96
C ALA A 153 3.90 -4.61 24.54
N GLN A 154 3.00 -3.65 24.38
CA GLN A 154 3.15 -2.32 24.98
C GLN A 154 2.89 -2.35 26.49
N ILE A 155 1.83 -3.04 26.92
CA ILE A 155 1.54 -3.25 28.35
C ILE A 155 2.71 -4.00 29.00
N ALA A 156 3.26 -5.01 28.32
CA ALA A 156 4.42 -5.77 28.81
C ALA A 156 5.63 -4.90 29.17
N ILE A 157 5.84 -3.81 28.42
CA ILE A 157 6.96 -2.89 28.63
C ILE A 157 6.60 -1.81 29.65
N LEU A 158 5.43 -1.17 29.50
CA LEU A 158 5.04 0.00 30.28
C LEU A 158 4.58 -0.38 31.69
N ASN A 159 3.86 -1.50 31.85
CA ASN A 159 3.30 -1.92 33.12
C ASN A 159 3.32 -3.45 33.24
N ARG A 160 4.41 -3.96 33.80
CA ARG A 160 4.60 -5.40 34.03
C ARG A 160 3.59 -5.99 35.01
N ASN A 161 3.10 -5.18 35.96
CA ASN A 161 2.11 -5.63 36.96
C ASN A 161 0.76 -5.94 36.32
N CYS A 162 0.37 -5.19 35.29
CA CYS A 162 -0.88 -5.44 34.56
C CYS A 162 -0.88 -6.83 33.89
N ILE A 163 0.22 -7.21 33.23
CA ILE A 163 0.34 -8.58 32.66
C ILE A 163 0.27 -9.64 33.75
N TYR A 164 0.83 -9.39 34.92
CA TYR A 164 0.75 -10.32 36.03
C TYR A 164 -0.68 -10.50 36.54
N MET A 165 -1.47 -9.42 36.64
CA MET A 165 -2.89 -9.52 37.00
C MET A 165 -3.69 -10.33 35.98
N ILE A 166 -3.46 -10.07 34.68
CA ILE A 166 -4.10 -10.84 33.59
C ILE A 166 -3.74 -12.32 33.71
N TYR A 167 -2.47 -12.63 33.97
CA TYR A 167 -2.01 -14.00 34.15
C TYR A 167 -2.67 -14.70 35.35
N ASN A 168 -2.74 -14.03 36.51
CA ASN A 168 -3.41 -14.59 37.69
C ASN A 168 -4.90 -14.83 37.44
N GLU A 169 -5.57 -13.92 36.73
CA GLU A 169 -6.98 -14.10 36.33
C GLU A 169 -7.15 -15.30 35.39
N ILE A 170 -6.14 -15.56 34.56
CA ILE A 170 -6.09 -16.72 33.68
C ILE A 170 -5.92 -18.04 34.44
N ILE A 171 -5.14 -18.07 35.53
CA ILE A 171 -5.00 -19.29 36.34
C ILE A 171 -6.26 -19.55 37.15
N LYS A 172 -6.76 -18.53 37.87
CA LYS A 172 -7.86 -18.70 38.84
C LYS A 172 -9.12 -19.36 38.25
N ASN A 173 -9.46 -19.07 36.99
CA ASN A 173 -10.64 -19.68 36.37
C ASN A 173 -10.34 -20.97 35.57
N GLU A 174 -9.08 -21.39 35.50
CA GLU A 174 -8.72 -22.71 34.95
C GLU A 174 -8.98 -23.77 36.03
N ASP A 175 -8.50 -23.51 37.25
CA ASP A 175 -8.77 -24.33 38.43
C ASP A 175 -10.27 -24.51 38.66
N SER A 176 -11.07 -23.43 38.58
CA SER A 176 -12.53 -23.51 38.83
C SER A 176 -13.31 -24.32 37.78
N LYS A 177 -12.77 -24.48 36.56
CA LYS A 177 -13.39 -25.32 35.52
C LYS A 177 -13.06 -26.80 35.69
N GLU A 178 -11.84 -27.14 36.08
CA GLU A 178 -11.48 -28.54 36.39
C GLU A 178 -12.33 -29.09 37.55
N TYR A 179 -12.62 -28.26 38.56
CA TYR A 179 -13.54 -28.66 39.64
C TYR A 179 -14.99 -28.86 39.19
N LEU A 180 -15.45 -28.15 38.15
CA LEU A 180 -16.80 -28.29 37.58
C LEU A 180 -16.94 -29.46 36.60
N GLU A 181 -15.85 -29.92 36.00
CA GLU A 181 -15.83 -31.12 35.14
C GLU A 181 -15.60 -32.42 35.94
N MET A 182 -15.14 -32.33 37.19
CA MET A 182 -14.96 -33.48 38.09
C MET A 182 -16.18 -33.81 38.98
N VAL A 183 -17.20 -32.95 39.02
CA VAL A 183 -18.48 -33.16 39.75
C VAL A 183 -19.58 -33.49 38.76
#